data_AF-A0A0C9UVS5-F1
#
_entry.id   AF-A0A0C9UVS5-F1
#
_cell.length_a   1.000
_cell.length_b   1.000
_cell.length_c   1.000
_cell.angle_alpha   90.00
_cell.angle_beta   90.00
_cell.angle_gamma   90.00
#
_symmetry.space_group_name_H-M   'P 1'
#
loop_
_entity.id
_entity.type
_entity.pdbx_description
1 polymer ?
#
loop_
_entity_poly.entity_id
_entity_poly.type
_entity_poly.pdbx_seq_one_letter_code
_entity_poly.pdbx_strand_id
1 'polypeptide(L)'
;MPAFYPSSHCSITALNDDVLKRIAISCISTADSISDVYTIVSMARTCRRMNLALSIDHNYDIYGEAFYVLFDTAAAYRRLGSKAMRSSSLAAELKLRLDLLKRIRSALAGRNSGCISATDLCRLYIMAIEDDGNNLRHLHAILDESGLLVTGGSIVGSQASIPGTSKDPLCTFLLALYDLKNARNDFLSEEPNEREEMLDLLEPHTHRAWVPGSGSMSVGMIPLTIRLFGNQCTIIPPTLVDLARIGTIGRYYPKKRSGIFPGPSNTRSCCFDEDWNHRAVFPTGVAKTLQTQGVRVGSCEGTWRGALFIPCRLEPSLKTFMCAENVVFCLREYVFVPRTSDKAKGKFTEVQEEIYASGWSFEEHENTLRISKHKGIQPSIYQRMDRDYNSMSGSESLRTLVVGETMLGDTPSQISYTFTGYVDYGTATVFLSRKPKDTDSQDLGTWILYGRLSSQGTITGDWKAASAIDTTASASGWFHVSKDTP
;
A
#
# COMPACT_ATOMS: atom_id res chain seq x y z
N MET A 1 -51.09 33.69 -52.99
CA MET A 1 -50.80 33.48 -51.55
C MET A 1 -49.37 32.98 -51.42
N PRO A 2 -48.53 33.56 -50.55
CA PRO A 2 -47.16 33.11 -50.36
C PRO A 2 -47.09 31.83 -49.50
N ALA A 3 -45.98 31.11 -49.69
CA ALA A 3 -45.69 29.76 -49.20
C ALA A 3 -45.99 29.46 -47.72
N PHE A 4 -46.59 28.28 -47.48
CA PHE A 4 -46.27 27.48 -46.30
C PHE A 4 -44.81 27.02 -46.40
N TYR A 5 -43.91 27.62 -45.63
CA TYR A 5 -42.63 26.97 -45.33
C TYR A 5 -42.92 25.77 -44.42
N PRO A 6 -42.56 24.53 -44.80
CA PRO A 6 -42.69 23.40 -43.88
C PRO A 6 -41.79 23.66 -42.67
N SER A 7 -42.39 23.72 -41.49
CA SER A 7 -41.67 23.89 -40.23
C SER A 7 -40.64 22.77 -40.10
N SER A 8 -39.37 23.15 -40.15
CA SER A 8 -38.24 22.22 -40.17
C SER A 8 -38.01 21.67 -38.76
N HIS A 9 -38.92 20.82 -38.30
CA HIS A 9 -38.85 20.15 -37.01
C HIS A 9 -37.69 19.15 -37.01
N CYS A 10 -36.52 19.60 -36.55
CA CYS A 10 -35.39 18.72 -36.31
C CYS A 10 -35.73 17.78 -35.16
N SER A 11 -35.94 16.50 -35.45
CA SER A 11 -36.09 15.48 -34.41
C SER A 11 -34.77 15.34 -33.65
N ILE A 12 -34.83 15.20 -32.32
CA ILE A 12 -33.65 14.90 -31.51
C ILE A 12 -32.94 13.60 -31.98
N THR A 13 -33.68 12.65 -32.54
CA THR A 13 -33.11 11.40 -33.09
C THR A 13 -32.36 11.58 -34.42
N ALA A 14 -32.47 12.75 -35.07
CA ALA A 14 -31.72 13.10 -36.27
C ALA A 14 -30.36 13.76 -35.95
N LEU A 15 -30.05 14.01 -34.67
CA LEU A 15 -28.75 14.51 -34.24
C LEU A 15 -27.66 13.41 -34.38
N ASN A 16 -26.42 13.86 -34.58
CA ASN A 16 -25.23 12.99 -34.57
C ASN A 16 -25.02 12.40 -33.16
N ASP A 17 -24.44 11.20 -33.07
CA ASP A 17 -24.13 10.51 -31.81
C ASP A 17 -23.33 11.38 -30.86
N ASP A 18 -22.31 12.10 -31.34
CA ASP A 18 -21.49 12.95 -30.45
C ASP A 18 -22.26 14.13 -29.86
N VAL A 19 -23.30 14.62 -30.55
CA VAL A 19 -24.23 15.63 -30.01
C VAL A 19 -25.14 14.99 -28.97
N LEU A 20 -25.66 13.79 -29.23
CA LEU A 20 -26.48 13.04 -28.27
C LEU A 20 -25.70 12.70 -26.99
N LYS A 21 -24.44 12.28 -27.11
CA LYS A 21 -23.54 12.05 -25.96
C LYS A 21 -23.35 13.32 -25.15
N ARG A 22 -23.00 14.45 -25.80
CA ARG A 22 -22.81 15.74 -25.12
C ARG A 22 -24.07 16.23 -24.42
N ILE A 23 -25.25 16.05 -25.00
CA ILE A 23 -26.52 16.36 -24.35
C ILE A 23 -26.68 15.49 -23.09
N ALA A 24 -26.49 14.17 -23.21
CA ALA A 24 -26.64 13.23 -22.11
C ALA A 24 -25.62 13.44 -20.96
N ILE A 25 -24.37 13.82 -21.26
CA ILE A 25 -23.37 14.24 -20.26
C ILE A 25 -23.74 15.58 -19.62
N SER A 26 -24.26 16.54 -20.39
CA SER A 26 -24.70 17.84 -19.86
C SER A 26 -25.94 17.73 -18.96
N CYS A 27 -26.64 16.58 -18.97
CA CYS A 27 -27.69 16.25 -18.02
C CYS A 27 -27.16 15.68 -16.69
N ILE A 28 -25.85 15.49 -16.52
CA ILE A 28 -25.22 15.16 -15.24
C ILE A 28 -24.90 16.46 -14.50
N SER A 29 -25.61 16.73 -13.41
CA SER A 29 -25.32 17.83 -12.50
C SER A 29 -24.24 17.44 -11.50
N THR A 30 -23.36 18.39 -11.17
CA THR A 30 -22.35 18.24 -10.10
C THR A 30 -22.92 18.48 -8.69
N ALA A 31 -24.25 18.59 -8.57
CA ALA A 31 -24.96 18.92 -7.32
C ALA A 31 -25.52 17.69 -6.60
N ASP A 32 -26.18 16.76 -7.31
CA ASP A 32 -26.78 15.54 -6.74
C ASP A 32 -26.45 14.31 -7.62
N SER A 33 -25.43 13.57 -7.21
CA SER A 33 -24.46 12.96 -8.13
C SER A 33 -24.77 11.52 -8.58
N ILE A 34 -25.85 10.90 -8.08
CA ILE A 34 -26.17 9.48 -8.37
C ILE A 34 -27.46 9.34 -9.20
N SER A 35 -28.42 10.25 -9.01
CA SER A 35 -29.67 10.30 -9.80
C SER A 35 -29.38 10.48 -11.29
N ASP A 36 -28.38 11.29 -11.61
CA ASP A 36 -28.29 11.88 -12.94
C ASP A 36 -27.72 10.91 -13.98
N VAL A 37 -26.98 9.88 -13.56
CA VAL A 37 -26.60 8.77 -14.44
C VAL A 37 -27.83 7.97 -14.89
N TYR A 38 -28.89 7.91 -14.07
CA TYR A 38 -30.16 7.31 -14.47
C TYR A 38 -30.90 8.17 -15.52
N THR A 39 -30.56 9.45 -15.69
CA THR A 39 -31.05 10.27 -16.81
C THR A 39 -30.52 9.73 -18.13
N ILE A 40 -29.23 9.39 -18.22
CA ILE A 40 -28.65 8.73 -19.42
C ILE A 40 -29.34 7.40 -19.70
N VAL A 41 -29.54 6.57 -18.67
CA VAL A 41 -30.26 5.29 -18.81
C VAL A 41 -31.72 5.50 -19.25
N SER A 42 -32.38 6.54 -18.77
CA SER A 42 -33.76 6.88 -19.15
C SER A 42 -33.83 7.36 -20.60
N MET A 43 -32.91 8.23 -21.03
CA MET A 43 -32.76 8.64 -22.44
C MET A 43 -32.52 7.43 -23.35
N ALA A 44 -31.60 6.53 -22.96
CA ALA A 44 -31.29 5.29 -23.68
C ALA A 44 -32.48 4.31 -23.78
N ARG A 45 -33.54 4.49 -22.99
CA ARG A 45 -34.77 3.68 -23.03
C ARG A 45 -35.90 4.30 -23.87
N THR A 46 -35.75 5.52 -24.38
CA THR A 46 -36.81 6.22 -25.14
C THR A 46 -37.06 5.61 -26.53
N CYS A 47 -36.02 5.24 -27.26
CA CYS A 47 -36.13 4.62 -28.58
C CYS A 47 -34.85 3.85 -28.96
N ARG A 48 -34.94 2.99 -29.99
CA ARG A 48 -33.80 2.17 -30.46
C ARG A 48 -32.58 2.99 -30.88
N ARG A 49 -32.79 4.18 -31.47
CA ARG A 49 -31.71 5.09 -31.89
C ARG A 49 -30.92 5.62 -30.69
N MET A 50 -31.63 6.07 -29.65
CA MET A 50 -31.03 6.52 -28.38
C MET A 50 -30.39 5.37 -27.62
N ASN A 51 -30.97 4.18 -27.66
CA ASN A 51 -30.40 2.99 -27.04
C ASN A 51 -29.03 2.62 -27.64
N LEU A 52 -28.92 2.60 -28.98
CA LEU A 52 -27.64 2.35 -29.66
C LEU A 52 -26.62 3.47 -29.40
N ALA A 53 -27.07 4.73 -29.32
CA ALA A 53 -26.19 5.88 -29.05
C ALA A 53 -25.66 5.92 -27.61
N LEU A 54 -26.47 5.54 -26.62
CA LEU A 54 -26.25 5.85 -25.19
C LEU A 54 -26.13 4.62 -24.27
N SER A 55 -26.29 3.39 -24.77
CA SER A 55 -26.17 2.19 -23.90
C SER A 55 -24.71 1.86 -23.57
N ILE A 56 -24.48 1.39 -22.34
CA ILE A 56 -23.14 1.06 -21.82
C ILE A 56 -22.42 -0.02 -22.65
N ASP A 57 -23.19 -0.94 -23.25
CA ASP A 57 -22.65 -2.03 -24.06
C ASP A 57 -22.14 -1.57 -25.44
N HIS A 58 -22.66 -0.45 -25.96
CA HIS A 58 -22.29 0.10 -27.27
C HIS A 58 -21.43 1.37 -27.18
N ASN A 59 -21.46 2.09 -26.05
CA ASN A 59 -20.82 3.39 -25.90
C ASN A 59 -20.17 3.54 -24.51
N TYR A 60 -19.15 2.75 -24.20
CA TYR A 60 -18.45 2.85 -22.92
C TYR A 60 -17.80 4.24 -22.69
N ASP A 61 -17.54 5.02 -23.74
CA ASP A 61 -16.93 6.35 -23.65
C ASP A 61 -17.80 7.35 -22.88
N ILE A 62 -19.12 7.35 -23.08
CA ILE A 62 -20.02 8.23 -22.33
C ILE A 62 -20.05 7.89 -20.83
N TYR A 63 -19.89 6.62 -20.47
CA TYR A 63 -19.83 6.19 -19.07
C TYR A 63 -18.45 6.42 -18.44
N GLY A 64 -17.38 6.44 -19.25
CA GLY A 64 -16.07 6.94 -18.82
C GLY A 64 -16.09 8.44 -18.54
N GLU A 65 -16.68 9.24 -19.43
CA GLU A 65 -16.86 10.68 -19.26
C GLU A 65 -17.76 11.00 -18.06
N ALA A 66 -18.86 10.27 -17.88
CA ALA A 66 -19.70 10.36 -16.68
C ALA A 66 -18.92 10.01 -15.38
N PHE A 67 -17.98 9.08 -15.42
CA PHE A 67 -17.12 8.80 -14.27
C PHE A 67 -16.22 9.99 -13.93
N TYR A 68 -15.60 10.64 -14.92
CA TYR A 68 -14.78 11.85 -14.72
C TYR A 68 -15.57 13.03 -14.13
N VAL A 69 -16.86 13.16 -14.46
CA VAL A 69 -17.74 14.21 -13.90
C VAL A 69 -18.11 13.92 -12.44
N LEU A 70 -18.17 12.65 -12.05
CA LEU A 70 -18.75 12.22 -10.77
C LEU A 70 -17.73 11.80 -9.72
N PHE A 71 -16.59 11.23 -10.11
CA PHE A 71 -15.62 10.62 -9.20
C PHE A 71 -14.21 11.10 -9.49
N ASP A 72 -13.39 11.14 -8.45
CA ASP A 72 -12.00 11.57 -8.58
C ASP A 72 -11.16 10.47 -9.25
N THR A 73 -10.54 10.83 -10.37
CA THR A 73 -9.72 9.92 -11.17
C THR A 73 -8.22 10.09 -10.97
N ALA A 74 -7.77 11.21 -10.40
CA ALA A 74 -6.35 11.51 -10.32
C ALA A 74 -5.62 10.56 -9.34
N ALA A 75 -6.18 10.29 -8.15
CA ALA A 75 -5.67 9.26 -7.26
C ALA A 75 -5.66 7.85 -7.90
N ALA A 76 -6.74 7.45 -8.55
CA ALA A 76 -6.82 6.17 -9.27
C ALA A 76 -5.78 6.07 -10.40
N TYR A 77 -5.52 7.16 -11.13
CA TYR A 77 -4.49 7.23 -12.16
C TYR A 77 -3.08 7.10 -11.60
N ARG A 78 -2.76 7.77 -10.47
CA ARG A 78 -1.47 7.60 -9.77
C ARG A 78 -1.27 6.16 -9.31
N ARG A 79 -2.33 5.54 -8.75
CA ARG A 79 -2.31 4.18 -8.19
C ARG A 79 -2.25 3.04 -9.21
N LEU A 80 -2.98 3.15 -10.31
CA LEU A 80 -3.20 2.05 -11.28
C LEU A 80 -2.67 2.36 -12.70
N GLY A 81 -2.20 3.58 -12.93
CA GLY A 81 -1.67 4.04 -14.22
C GLY A 81 -2.72 4.21 -15.31
N SER A 82 -2.24 4.50 -16.53
CA SER A 82 -3.08 4.79 -17.70
C SER A 82 -4.01 3.65 -18.14
N LYS A 83 -3.77 2.40 -17.70
CA LYS A 83 -4.66 1.27 -18.00
C LYS A 83 -6.01 1.40 -17.30
N ALA A 84 -6.06 1.94 -16.09
CA ALA A 84 -7.31 2.16 -15.36
C ALA A 84 -8.15 3.31 -15.93
N MET A 85 -7.50 4.28 -16.60
CA MET A 85 -8.13 5.43 -17.25
C MET A 85 -8.73 5.12 -18.63
N ARG A 86 -8.80 3.84 -19.01
CA ARG A 86 -9.54 3.43 -20.21
C ARG A 86 -11.03 3.62 -19.95
N SER A 87 -11.73 4.24 -20.88
CA SER A 87 -13.18 4.45 -20.80
C SER A 87 -13.98 3.20 -20.41
N SER A 88 -13.60 2.03 -20.92
CA SER A 88 -14.23 0.74 -20.57
C SER A 88 -13.99 0.31 -19.11
N SER A 89 -12.83 0.63 -18.54
CA SER A 89 -12.52 0.40 -17.12
C SER A 89 -13.27 1.39 -16.22
N LEU A 90 -13.32 2.67 -16.62
CA LEU A 90 -14.07 3.71 -15.90
C LEU A 90 -15.57 3.46 -15.94
N ALA A 91 -16.13 3.01 -17.06
CA ALA A 91 -17.54 2.62 -17.18
C ALA A 91 -17.90 1.41 -16.28
N ALA A 92 -16.99 0.43 -16.17
CA ALA A 92 -17.17 -0.70 -15.26
C ALA A 92 -17.11 -0.26 -13.79
N GLU A 93 -16.15 0.60 -13.43
CA GLU A 93 -16.02 1.14 -12.07
C GLU A 93 -17.19 2.07 -11.71
N LEU A 94 -17.70 2.87 -12.66
CA LEU A 94 -18.92 3.68 -12.49
C LEU A 94 -20.10 2.80 -12.05
N LYS A 95 -20.33 1.69 -12.76
CA LYS A 95 -21.38 0.74 -12.41
C LYS A 95 -21.17 0.16 -11.00
N LEU A 96 -19.95 -0.27 -10.67
CA LEU A 96 -19.62 -0.82 -9.36
C LEU A 96 -19.84 0.19 -8.22
N ARG A 97 -19.44 1.46 -8.40
CA ARG A 97 -19.66 2.52 -7.39
C ARG A 97 -21.14 2.87 -7.27
N LEU A 98 -21.88 3.04 -8.36
CA LEU A 98 -23.32 3.33 -8.30
C LEU A 98 -24.12 2.19 -7.63
N ASP A 99 -23.80 0.92 -7.95
CA ASP A 99 -24.44 -0.26 -7.34
C ASP A 99 -24.06 -0.42 -5.85
N LEU A 100 -22.84 -0.04 -5.46
CA LEU A 100 -22.40 0.04 -4.06
C LEU A 100 -23.19 1.10 -3.28
N LEU A 101 -23.14 2.34 -3.76
CA LEU A 101 -23.75 3.51 -3.11
C LEU A 101 -25.27 3.33 -2.97
N LYS A 102 -25.92 2.77 -4.01
CA LYS A 102 -27.34 2.38 -3.97
C LYS A 102 -27.64 1.31 -2.91
N ARG A 103 -26.81 0.27 -2.79
CA ARG A 103 -27.01 -0.79 -1.79
C ARG A 103 -26.87 -0.27 -0.37
N ILE A 104 -25.83 0.52 -0.08
CA ILE A 104 -25.63 1.13 1.24
C ILE A 104 -26.81 2.04 1.61
N ARG A 105 -27.22 2.94 0.71
CA ARG A 105 -28.41 3.79 0.91
C ARG A 105 -29.69 2.97 1.16
N SER A 106 -29.83 1.80 0.53
CA SER A 106 -30.98 0.91 0.72
C SER A 106 -30.94 0.14 2.05
N ALA A 107 -29.75 -0.21 2.53
CA ALA A 107 -29.54 -0.83 3.84
C ALA A 107 -29.79 0.19 4.97
N LEU A 108 -29.20 1.39 4.85
CA LEU A 108 -29.40 2.51 5.79
C LEU A 108 -30.87 2.93 5.91
N ALA A 109 -31.60 2.96 4.80
CA ALA A 109 -33.04 3.26 4.81
C ALA A 109 -33.91 2.13 5.42
N GLY A 110 -33.32 1.04 5.93
CA GLY A 110 -34.03 -0.13 6.45
C GLY A 110 -34.84 -0.91 5.40
N ARG A 111 -34.70 -0.58 4.11
CA ARG A 111 -35.55 -1.13 3.03
C ARG A 111 -35.08 -2.50 2.54
N ASN A 112 -33.80 -2.79 2.67
CA ASN A 112 -33.20 -4.07 2.30
C ASN A 112 -32.46 -4.68 3.49
N SER A 113 -32.84 -5.90 3.90
CA SER A 113 -32.07 -6.73 4.85
C SER A 113 -30.75 -7.29 4.26
N GLY A 114 -30.27 -6.71 3.16
CA GLY A 114 -29.03 -7.14 2.51
C GLY A 114 -27.84 -6.67 3.33
N CYS A 115 -27.05 -7.62 3.84
CA CYS A 115 -25.87 -7.30 4.62
C CYS A 115 -24.84 -6.51 3.78
N ILE A 116 -24.29 -5.45 4.39
CA ILE A 116 -23.14 -4.73 3.84
C ILE A 116 -21.93 -5.66 3.96
N SER A 117 -21.29 -5.97 2.83
CA SER A 117 -20.19 -6.93 2.80
C SER A 117 -18.83 -6.25 3.07
N ALA A 118 -17.82 -7.04 3.45
CA ALA A 118 -16.45 -6.53 3.59
C ALA A 118 -15.91 -5.93 2.27
N THR A 119 -16.37 -6.45 1.12
CA THR A 119 -16.05 -5.89 -0.21
C THR A 119 -16.66 -4.50 -0.41
N ASP A 120 -17.81 -4.22 0.20
CA ASP A 120 -18.50 -2.94 0.10
C ASP A 120 -17.80 -1.88 0.95
N LEU A 121 -17.47 -2.22 2.20
CA LEU A 121 -16.67 -1.34 3.06
C LEU A 121 -15.26 -1.11 2.51
N CYS A 122 -14.63 -2.13 1.92
CA CYS A 122 -13.35 -1.97 1.22
C CYS A 122 -13.43 -0.99 0.04
N ARG A 123 -14.52 -1.03 -0.74
CA ARG A 123 -14.72 -0.05 -1.83
C ARG A 123 -15.01 1.36 -1.30
N LEU A 124 -15.77 1.51 -0.20
CA LEU A 124 -15.93 2.81 0.45
C LEU A 124 -14.58 3.36 0.95
N TYR A 125 -13.77 2.52 1.58
CA TYR A 125 -12.43 2.89 2.03
C TYR A 125 -11.55 3.33 0.84
N ILE A 126 -11.59 2.58 -0.27
CA ILE A 126 -10.92 2.97 -1.52
C ILE A 126 -11.41 4.33 -2.03
N MET A 127 -12.72 4.59 -2.05
CA MET A 127 -13.26 5.90 -2.44
C MET A 127 -12.78 7.03 -1.52
N ALA A 128 -12.65 6.77 -0.23
CA ALA A 128 -12.22 7.76 0.76
C ALA A 128 -10.72 8.11 0.64
N ILE A 129 -9.85 7.11 0.36
CA ILE A 129 -8.42 7.36 0.10
C ILE A 129 -8.14 7.88 -1.31
N GLU A 130 -9.02 7.62 -2.28
CA GLU A 130 -8.93 8.18 -3.65
C GLU A 130 -9.60 9.56 -3.78
N ASP A 131 -10.06 10.16 -2.69
CA ASP A 131 -10.75 11.45 -2.72
C ASP A 131 -9.78 12.62 -3.00
N ASP A 132 -10.05 13.32 -4.11
CA ASP A 132 -9.51 14.65 -4.41
C ASP A 132 -10.63 15.73 -4.35
N GLY A 133 -11.85 15.35 -3.95
CA GLY A 133 -12.95 16.25 -3.52
C GLY A 133 -14.37 15.78 -3.90
N ASN A 134 -14.52 14.97 -4.95
CA ASN A 134 -15.83 14.48 -5.38
C ASN A 134 -16.24 13.19 -4.68
N ASN A 135 -15.31 12.26 -4.45
CA ASN A 135 -15.62 10.99 -3.80
C ASN A 135 -16.19 11.21 -2.40
N LEU A 136 -15.62 12.14 -1.64
CA LEU A 136 -16.07 12.52 -0.29
C LEU A 136 -17.48 13.13 -0.30
N ARG A 137 -17.90 13.81 -1.37
CA ARG A 137 -19.28 14.33 -1.49
C ARG A 137 -20.29 13.18 -1.60
N HIS A 138 -19.99 12.15 -2.40
CA HIS A 138 -20.81 10.92 -2.44
C HIS A 138 -20.82 10.19 -1.11
N LEU A 139 -19.68 10.15 -0.42
CA LEU A 139 -19.57 9.52 0.90
C LEU A 139 -20.40 10.27 1.94
N HIS A 140 -20.30 11.60 2.06
CA HIS A 140 -21.14 12.38 2.98
C HIS A 140 -22.64 12.31 2.64
N ALA A 141 -23.02 12.23 1.36
CA ALA A 141 -24.42 12.12 0.94
C ALA A 141 -25.07 10.73 1.19
N ILE A 142 -24.37 9.84 1.91
CA ILE A 142 -24.80 8.47 2.25
C ILE A 142 -24.38 8.10 3.67
N LEU A 143 -23.17 8.48 4.07
CA LEU A 143 -22.59 8.35 5.40
C LEU A 143 -22.61 9.72 6.08
N ASP A 144 -23.81 10.26 6.26
CA ASP A 144 -24.04 11.36 7.19
C ASP A 144 -23.67 10.93 8.62
N GLU A 145 -23.78 11.83 9.59
CA GLU A 145 -23.37 11.57 10.98
C GLU A 145 -24.08 10.33 11.55
N SER A 146 -25.39 10.22 11.32
CA SER A 146 -26.18 9.05 11.67
C SER A 146 -25.84 7.80 10.83
N GLY A 147 -25.53 7.94 9.55
CA GLY A 147 -25.31 6.81 8.63
C GLY A 147 -24.11 5.92 8.99
N LEU A 148 -23.02 6.51 9.51
CA LEU A 148 -21.88 5.69 9.96
C LEU A 148 -22.20 4.91 11.24
N LEU A 149 -22.85 5.56 12.21
CA LEU A 149 -23.32 4.93 13.47
C LEU A 149 -24.33 3.81 13.18
N VAL A 150 -25.35 4.07 12.37
CA VAL A 150 -26.37 3.07 11.98
C VAL A 150 -25.76 1.89 11.23
N THR A 151 -24.78 2.15 10.33
CA THR A 151 -24.03 1.08 9.65
C THR A 151 -23.23 0.24 10.64
N GLY A 152 -22.49 0.90 11.54
CA GLY A 152 -21.69 0.25 12.57
C GLY A 152 -22.54 -0.58 13.53
N GLY A 153 -23.59 0.01 14.10
CA GLY A 153 -24.55 -0.65 14.98
C GLY A 153 -25.24 -1.85 14.34
N SER A 154 -25.63 -1.76 13.06
CA SER A 154 -26.20 -2.90 12.33
C SER A 154 -25.18 -4.04 12.16
N ILE A 155 -23.93 -3.73 11.82
CA ILE A 155 -22.88 -4.73 11.62
C ILE A 155 -22.44 -5.36 12.95
N VAL A 156 -22.04 -4.56 13.93
CA VAL A 156 -21.58 -5.03 15.25
C VAL A 156 -22.72 -5.74 16.00
N GLY A 157 -23.95 -5.20 15.96
CA GLY A 157 -25.13 -5.83 16.55
C GLY A 157 -25.44 -7.21 15.95
N SER A 158 -25.16 -7.42 14.65
CA SER A 158 -25.26 -8.74 14.03
C SER A 158 -24.16 -9.74 14.43
N GLN A 159 -23.05 -9.25 15.01
CA GLN A 159 -21.87 -10.05 15.36
C GLN A 159 -21.67 -10.25 16.88
N ALA A 160 -22.41 -9.55 17.73
CA ALA A 160 -22.27 -9.58 19.19
C ALA A 160 -22.38 -10.99 19.83
N SER A 161 -22.91 -11.97 19.09
CA SER A 161 -23.05 -13.38 19.50
C SER A 161 -21.84 -14.26 19.19
N ILE A 162 -20.77 -13.77 18.56
CA ILE A 162 -19.61 -14.57 18.12
C ILE A 162 -18.33 -14.21 18.92
N PRO A 163 -17.93 -15.02 19.93
CA PRO A 163 -16.71 -14.77 20.68
C PRO A 163 -15.46 -15.06 19.84
N GLY A 164 -14.68 -14.01 19.52
CA GLY A 164 -13.34 -14.15 18.92
C GLY A 164 -13.04 -13.34 17.65
N THR A 165 -13.93 -12.45 17.22
CA THR A 165 -13.91 -11.77 15.90
C THR A 165 -12.92 -10.61 15.73
N SER A 166 -11.79 -10.56 16.45
CA SER A 166 -10.76 -9.49 16.27
C SER A 166 -10.04 -9.49 14.92
N LYS A 167 -10.44 -10.39 14.00
CA LYS A 167 -9.94 -10.50 12.62
C LYS A 167 -11.01 -10.24 11.56
N ASP A 168 -12.23 -9.84 11.93
CA ASP A 168 -13.26 -9.58 10.92
C ASP A 168 -12.90 -8.33 10.10
N PRO A 169 -12.73 -8.45 8.77
CA PRO A 169 -12.43 -7.30 7.91
C PRO A 169 -13.50 -6.21 7.97
N LEU A 170 -14.76 -6.55 8.29
CA LEU A 170 -15.84 -5.57 8.46
C LEU A 170 -15.50 -4.55 9.54
N CYS A 171 -15.16 -5.01 10.75
CA CYS A 171 -14.79 -4.14 11.87
C CYS A 171 -13.55 -3.30 11.52
N THR A 172 -12.57 -3.88 10.81
CA THR A 172 -11.39 -3.12 10.35
C THR A 172 -11.75 -1.98 9.39
N PHE A 173 -12.59 -2.23 8.38
CA PHE A 173 -12.96 -1.17 7.44
C PHE A 173 -13.88 -0.13 8.07
N LEU A 174 -14.74 -0.51 9.02
CA LEU A 174 -15.52 0.46 9.81
C LEU A 174 -14.60 1.40 10.60
N LEU A 175 -13.61 0.84 11.33
CA LEU A 175 -12.60 1.62 12.04
C LEU A 175 -11.82 2.54 11.09
N ALA A 176 -11.38 2.03 9.94
CA ALA A 176 -10.62 2.82 8.97
C ALA A 176 -11.47 3.92 8.29
N LEU A 177 -12.77 3.69 8.08
CA LEU A 177 -13.70 4.70 7.56
C LEU A 177 -14.02 5.78 8.60
N TYR A 178 -14.16 5.40 9.87
CA TYR A 178 -14.34 6.34 10.98
C TYR A 178 -13.09 7.22 11.17
N ASP A 179 -11.90 6.62 11.21
CA ASP A 179 -10.62 7.33 11.28
C ASP A 179 -10.44 8.30 10.10
N LEU A 180 -10.73 7.87 8.86
CA LEU A 180 -10.68 8.76 7.68
C LEU A 180 -11.71 9.91 7.71
N LYS A 181 -12.89 9.70 8.30
CA LYS A 181 -13.89 10.77 8.51
C LYS A 181 -13.37 11.77 9.54
N ASN A 182 -12.86 11.29 10.67
CA ASN A 182 -12.49 12.12 11.81
C ASN A 182 -11.10 12.74 11.72
N ALA A 183 -10.18 12.20 10.91
CA ALA A 183 -8.90 12.84 10.58
C ALA A 183 -9.07 14.07 9.67
N ARG A 184 -10.23 14.25 9.04
CA ARG A 184 -10.53 15.36 8.11
C ARG A 184 -11.34 16.48 8.75
N ASN A 185 -12.14 16.16 9.76
CA ASN A 185 -12.85 17.15 10.58
C ASN A 185 -11.98 17.53 11.78
N ASP A 186 -12.12 18.76 12.28
CA ASP A 186 -11.42 19.17 13.49
C ASP A 186 -12.00 18.36 14.67
N PHE A 187 -11.19 17.62 15.42
CA PHE A 187 -11.67 16.68 16.46
C PHE A 187 -12.45 17.39 17.60
N LEU A 188 -12.48 18.72 17.59
CA LEU A 188 -13.22 19.59 18.50
C LEU A 188 -14.65 19.94 17.99
N SER A 189 -15.04 19.54 16.78
CA SER A 189 -16.36 19.87 16.19
C SER A 189 -17.39 18.73 16.21
N GLU A 190 -17.00 17.54 16.64
CA GLU A 190 -17.89 16.36 16.77
C GLU A 190 -18.68 16.42 18.09
N GLU A 191 -19.97 16.10 18.04
CA GLU A 191 -20.85 15.99 19.22
C GLU A 191 -20.31 14.94 20.20
N PRO A 192 -20.13 15.26 21.50
CA PRO A 192 -19.56 14.31 22.47
C PRO A 192 -20.33 12.98 22.56
N ASN A 193 -21.65 13.03 22.41
CA ASN A 193 -22.52 11.85 22.49
C ASN A 193 -22.27 10.86 21.34
N GLU A 194 -22.10 11.37 20.10
CA GLU A 194 -21.82 10.52 18.93
C GLU A 194 -20.45 9.85 19.03
N ARG A 195 -19.47 10.57 19.59
CA ARG A 195 -18.15 10.02 19.89
C ARG A 195 -18.24 8.92 20.94
N GLU A 196 -18.96 9.14 22.04
CA GLU A 196 -19.13 8.13 23.10
C GLU A 196 -19.86 6.89 22.55
N GLU A 197 -20.96 7.06 21.81
CA GLU A 197 -21.67 5.93 21.17
C GLU A 197 -20.78 5.14 20.19
N MET A 198 -19.97 5.83 19.39
CA MET A 198 -19.01 5.17 18.49
C MET A 198 -17.87 4.49 19.25
N LEU A 199 -17.37 5.09 20.34
CA LEU A 199 -16.33 4.49 21.17
C LEU A 199 -16.86 3.25 21.90
N ASP A 200 -18.06 3.28 22.45
CA ASP A 200 -18.73 2.13 23.08
C ASP A 200 -18.96 0.99 22.08
N LEU A 201 -19.40 1.33 20.86
CA LEU A 201 -19.57 0.37 19.75
C LEU A 201 -18.25 -0.31 19.35
N LEU A 202 -17.14 0.42 19.46
CA LEU A 202 -15.80 -0.03 19.05
C LEU A 202 -14.97 -0.59 20.22
N GLU A 203 -15.34 -0.33 21.47
CA GLU A 203 -14.66 -0.76 22.71
C GLU A 203 -14.30 -2.25 22.70
N PRO A 204 -15.21 -3.19 22.31
CA PRO A 204 -14.90 -4.62 22.29
C PRO A 204 -13.82 -5.01 21.27
N HIS A 205 -13.54 -4.14 20.31
CA HIS A 205 -12.56 -4.30 19.24
C HIS A 205 -11.26 -3.54 19.52
N THR A 206 -11.31 -2.39 20.20
CA THR A 206 -10.13 -1.58 20.58
C THR A 206 -9.42 -2.13 21.81
N HIS A 207 -10.15 -2.50 22.88
CA HIS A 207 -9.52 -3.02 24.11
C HIS A 207 -8.78 -4.35 23.90
N ARG A 208 -9.16 -5.14 22.90
CA ARG A 208 -8.46 -6.38 22.53
C ARG A 208 -7.15 -6.16 21.76
N ALA A 209 -6.89 -4.95 21.28
CA ALA A 209 -5.62 -4.57 20.66
C ALA A 209 -4.64 -3.93 21.67
N TRP A 210 -5.08 -3.61 22.88
CA TRP A 210 -4.29 -2.89 23.86
C TRP A 210 -3.48 -3.83 24.78
N VAL A 211 -2.18 -3.58 24.89
CA VAL A 211 -1.30 -4.20 25.88
C VAL A 211 -0.85 -3.11 26.84
N PRO A 212 -1.02 -3.24 28.17
CA PRO A 212 -0.64 -2.19 29.11
C PRO A 212 0.88 -1.98 29.14
N GLY A 213 1.36 -0.74 28.94
CA GLY A 213 2.79 -0.45 29.13
C GLY A 213 3.31 0.93 28.67
N SER A 214 2.68 1.60 27.71
CA SER A 214 3.23 2.81 27.08
C SER A 214 2.24 3.97 27.07
N GLY A 215 2.46 4.97 27.94
CA GLY A 215 1.71 6.23 27.90
C GLY A 215 2.14 7.13 26.73
N SER A 216 1.31 8.14 26.42
CA SER A 216 1.41 9.10 25.30
C SER A 216 0.67 8.62 24.02
N MET A 217 0.03 9.49 23.20
CA MET A 217 -0.79 9.10 22.01
C MET A 217 -0.66 10.06 20.81
N SER A 218 -0.70 9.54 19.57
CA SER A 218 -1.02 10.31 18.34
C SER A 218 -1.64 9.42 17.27
N VAL A 219 -2.55 9.94 16.45
CA VAL A 219 -3.27 9.16 15.43
C VAL A 219 -2.40 8.86 14.21
N GLY A 220 -2.42 7.61 13.74
CA GLY A 220 -1.80 7.17 12.49
C GLY A 220 -2.67 6.10 11.81
N MET A 221 -2.79 6.17 10.48
CA MET A 221 -3.72 5.32 9.72
C MET A 221 -3.40 3.82 9.85
N ILE A 222 -4.47 3.01 9.88
CA ILE A 222 -4.41 1.55 9.83
C ILE A 222 -3.78 1.07 8.50
N PRO A 223 -2.66 0.33 8.50
CA PRO A 223 -2.03 -0.17 7.28
C PRO A 223 -2.79 -1.38 6.71
N LEU A 224 -3.78 -1.12 5.86
CA LEU A 224 -4.54 -2.14 5.14
C LEU A 224 -3.75 -2.68 3.93
N THR A 225 -3.37 -3.97 3.98
CA THR A 225 -2.70 -4.63 2.84
C THR A 225 -3.74 -5.20 1.87
N ILE A 226 -3.97 -4.50 0.76
CA ILE A 226 -4.91 -4.90 -0.29
C ILE A 226 -4.14 -5.51 -1.47
N ARG A 227 -4.33 -6.81 -1.75
CA ARG A 227 -3.81 -7.46 -2.97
C ARG A 227 -4.88 -7.44 -4.07
N LEU A 228 -4.56 -6.83 -5.20
CA LEU A 228 -5.41 -6.80 -6.39
C LEU A 228 -4.86 -7.78 -7.45
N PHE A 229 -5.61 -8.84 -7.72
CA PHE A 229 -5.30 -9.84 -8.76
C PHE A 229 -6.41 -9.85 -9.83
N GLY A 230 -6.23 -9.06 -10.89
CA GLY A 230 -7.24 -8.91 -11.93
C GLY A 230 -8.54 -8.34 -11.36
N ASN A 231 -9.65 -9.09 -11.49
CA ASN A 231 -10.95 -8.70 -10.97
C ASN A 231 -11.18 -9.13 -9.49
N GLN A 232 -10.19 -9.75 -8.85
CA GLN A 232 -10.28 -10.22 -7.46
C GLN A 232 -9.48 -9.31 -6.51
N CYS A 233 -10.14 -8.88 -5.45
CA CYS A 233 -9.53 -8.16 -4.34
C CYS A 233 -9.38 -9.13 -3.16
N THR A 234 -8.14 -9.38 -2.72
CA THR A 234 -7.82 -10.17 -1.54
C THR A 234 -7.27 -9.25 -0.47
N ILE A 235 -8.05 -9.04 0.59
CA ILE A 235 -7.69 -8.18 1.71
C ILE A 235 -6.97 -9.03 2.74
N ILE A 236 -5.76 -8.61 3.13
CA ILE A 236 -5.06 -9.15 4.28
C ILE A 236 -5.37 -8.16 5.43
N PRO A 237 -6.17 -8.57 6.44
CA PRO A 237 -6.48 -7.69 7.56
C PRO A 237 -5.19 -7.33 8.32
N PRO A 238 -5.12 -6.13 8.92
CA PRO A 238 -4.01 -5.73 9.78
C PRO A 238 -3.87 -6.73 10.93
N THR A 239 -2.63 -6.96 11.35
CA THR A 239 -2.36 -7.84 12.48
C THR A 239 -2.72 -7.16 13.80
N LEU A 240 -2.82 -7.95 14.88
CA LEU A 240 -2.95 -7.41 16.23
C LEU A 240 -1.82 -6.42 16.60
N VAL A 241 -0.64 -6.55 15.98
CA VAL A 241 0.50 -5.64 16.18
C VAL A 241 0.28 -4.30 15.47
N ASP A 242 -0.32 -4.32 14.27
CA ASP A 242 -0.68 -3.11 13.53
C ASP A 242 -1.77 -2.30 14.26
N LEU A 243 -2.70 -3.00 14.94
CA LEU A 243 -3.70 -2.37 15.81
C LEU A 243 -3.10 -1.91 17.16
N ALA A 244 -2.16 -2.67 17.75
CA ALA A 244 -1.51 -2.28 19.02
C ALA A 244 -0.66 -1.00 18.89
N ARG A 245 -0.10 -0.71 17.71
CA ARG A 245 0.64 0.54 17.43
C ARG A 245 -0.22 1.81 17.54
N ILE A 246 -1.55 1.69 17.51
CA ILE A 246 -2.50 2.81 17.71
C ILE A 246 -2.48 3.30 19.18
N GLY A 247 -2.04 2.46 20.13
CA GLY A 247 -2.08 2.76 21.57
C GLY A 247 -0.98 3.67 22.12
N THR A 248 -0.04 4.20 21.30
CA THR A 248 1.15 4.95 21.77
C THR A 248 1.56 6.10 20.82
N ILE A 249 1.99 7.29 21.32
CA ILE A 249 3.12 8.17 20.83
C ILE A 249 3.38 9.48 21.64
N GLY A 250 2.61 10.60 21.57
CA GLY A 250 3.17 11.96 21.85
C GLY A 250 2.38 13.03 22.67
N ARG A 251 2.96 13.60 23.76
CA ARG A 251 2.69 14.98 24.27
C ARG A 251 3.87 15.66 25.02
N TYR A 252 4.45 16.73 24.44
CA TYR A 252 4.50 18.07 25.07
C TYR A 252 5.01 19.20 24.15
N TYR A 253 4.49 20.41 24.41
CA TYR A 253 4.92 21.78 24.03
C TYR A 253 4.32 22.50 22.80
N PRO A 254 3.64 23.66 22.99
CA PRO A 254 3.18 24.53 21.92
C PRO A 254 4.22 25.58 21.51
N LYS A 255 4.23 26.01 20.24
CA LYS A 255 4.85 27.27 19.80
C LYS A 255 3.93 28.03 18.84
N LYS A 256 3.55 29.24 19.26
CA LYS A 256 2.93 30.26 18.39
C LYS A 256 3.83 30.54 17.19
N ARG A 257 3.26 30.59 15.99
CA ARG A 257 3.79 31.41 14.87
C ARG A 257 2.65 32.15 14.19
N SER A 258 2.64 33.46 14.38
CA SER A 258 1.90 34.43 13.58
C SER A 258 2.69 34.80 12.32
N GLY A 259 2.02 34.97 11.17
CA GLY A 259 2.56 35.80 10.08
C GLY A 259 2.38 35.29 8.65
N ILE A 260 1.34 35.81 7.99
CA ILE A 260 1.29 36.25 6.58
C ILE A 260 1.45 35.19 5.45
N PHE A 261 0.47 35.23 4.53
CA PHE A 261 0.18 34.41 3.34
C PHE A 261 1.17 34.61 2.15
N PRO A 262 1.26 33.68 1.16
CA PRO A 262 0.25 33.57 0.09
C PRO A 262 -0.12 32.16 -0.42
N GLY A 263 -1.42 31.99 -0.75
CA GLY A 263 -1.90 31.07 -1.80
C GLY A 263 -2.22 29.62 -1.40
N PRO A 264 -3.44 29.11 -1.66
CA PRO A 264 -3.74 27.68 -1.53
C PRO A 264 -3.29 26.91 -2.78
N SER A 265 -2.11 26.28 -2.73
CA SER A 265 -1.80 25.20 -3.67
C SER A 265 -2.61 23.95 -3.29
N ASN A 266 -3.53 23.52 -4.17
CA ASN A 266 -4.34 22.31 -3.97
C ASN A 266 -3.51 21.02 -4.18
N THR A 267 -2.50 20.83 -3.36
CA THR A 267 -1.60 19.66 -3.32
C THR A 267 -1.78 18.90 -2.01
N ARG A 268 -3.04 18.55 -1.69
CA ARG A 268 -3.42 17.89 -0.43
C ARG A 268 -3.29 16.36 -0.44
N SER A 269 -3.20 15.74 -1.63
CA SER A 269 -3.14 14.28 -1.82
C SER A 269 -1.72 13.69 -1.69
N CYS A 270 -0.69 14.52 -1.91
CA CYS A 270 0.67 14.06 -2.20
C CYS A 270 1.36 13.31 -1.04
N CYS A 271 0.96 13.56 0.21
CA CYS A 271 1.59 12.95 1.39
C CYS A 271 1.40 11.43 1.46
N PHE A 272 0.36 10.88 0.83
CA PHE A 272 0.14 9.43 0.73
C PHE A 272 0.67 8.84 -0.59
N ASP A 273 0.91 9.68 -1.61
CA ASP A 273 1.38 9.26 -2.93
C ASP A 273 2.86 8.83 -2.95
N GLU A 274 3.76 9.48 -2.21
CA GLU A 274 5.18 9.07 -2.15
C GLU A 274 5.31 7.67 -1.53
N ASP A 275 4.67 7.49 -0.37
CA ASP A 275 4.59 6.23 0.37
C ASP A 275 3.98 5.09 -0.47
N TRP A 276 2.96 5.37 -1.28
CA TRP A 276 2.32 4.38 -2.15
C TRP A 276 3.16 4.05 -3.40
N ASN A 277 3.76 5.04 -4.05
CA ASN A 277 4.62 4.82 -5.23
C ASN A 277 5.83 3.92 -4.92
N HIS A 278 6.33 3.95 -3.68
CA HIS A 278 7.36 3.01 -3.23
C HIS A 278 6.83 1.58 -3.00
N ARG A 279 5.54 1.40 -2.69
CA ARG A 279 4.92 0.11 -2.32
C ARG A 279 4.32 -0.66 -3.51
N ALA A 280 3.98 0.00 -4.62
CA ALA A 280 3.24 -0.60 -5.73
C ALA A 280 4.12 -1.07 -6.92
N VAL A 281 5.02 -2.04 -6.69
CA VAL A 281 5.79 -2.69 -7.77
C VAL A 281 5.20 -4.08 -8.09
N PHE A 282 4.53 -4.21 -9.23
CA PHE A 282 3.95 -5.50 -9.64
C PHE A 282 5.00 -6.48 -10.21
N PRO A 283 4.90 -7.79 -9.91
CA PRO A 283 5.76 -8.83 -10.48
C PRO A 283 5.31 -9.20 -11.90
N THR A 284 5.46 -8.27 -12.85
CA THR A 284 5.31 -8.54 -14.28
C THR A 284 6.63 -8.21 -14.97
N GLY A 285 7.29 -9.24 -15.53
CA GLY A 285 8.70 -9.26 -15.92
C GLY A 285 9.13 -8.40 -17.12
N VAL A 286 8.66 -7.15 -17.21
CA VAL A 286 9.18 -6.13 -18.13
C VAL A 286 9.40 -4.85 -17.33
N ALA A 287 10.51 -4.81 -16.60
CA ALA A 287 10.96 -3.61 -15.92
C ALA A 287 11.44 -2.58 -16.96
N LYS A 288 10.53 -1.71 -17.42
CA LYS A 288 10.94 -0.42 -17.96
C LYS A 288 11.36 0.46 -16.79
N THR A 289 12.66 0.51 -16.55
CA THR A 289 13.29 1.38 -15.56
C THR A 289 12.92 2.83 -15.85
N LEU A 290 11.99 3.38 -15.07
CA LEU A 290 11.89 4.83 -14.90
C LEU A 290 13.19 5.26 -14.24
N GLN A 291 14.11 5.81 -15.03
CA GLN A 291 15.27 6.51 -14.49
C GLN A 291 14.76 7.75 -13.75
N THR A 292 14.56 7.62 -12.44
CA THR A 292 14.38 8.74 -11.53
C THR A 292 15.70 9.51 -11.46
N GLN A 293 15.91 10.42 -12.41
CA GLN A 293 17.08 11.28 -12.44
C GLN A 293 17.20 12.05 -11.12
N GLY A 294 18.34 11.91 -10.44
CA GLY A 294 18.75 12.78 -9.33
C GLY A 294 18.50 12.28 -7.91
N VAL A 295 17.77 11.19 -7.68
CA VAL A 295 17.60 10.64 -6.31
C VAL A 295 18.90 9.94 -5.88
N ARG A 296 19.74 10.66 -5.12
CA ARG A 296 20.88 10.06 -4.42
C ARG A 296 20.36 9.21 -3.27
N VAL A 297 20.32 7.90 -3.49
CA VAL A 297 20.07 6.92 -2.44
C VAL A 297 21.27 6.96 -1.48
N GLY A 298 21.02 7.15 -0.19
CA GLY A 298 22.06 7.20 0.83
C GLY A 298 22.67 5.81 1.11
N SER A 299 23.86 5.79 1.73
CA SER A 299 24.50 4.54 2.15
C SER A 299 23.57 3.70 3.03
N CYS A 300 23.63 2.38 2.83
CA CYS A 300 22.94 1.36 3.63
C CYS A 300 23.65 1.06 4.95
N GLU A 301 24.92 1.47 5.12
CA GLU A 301 25.70 1.19 6.34
C GLU A 301 25.12 1.93 7.57
N GLY A 302 24.79 1.17 8.61
CA GLY A 302 24.23 1.69 9.87
C GLY A 302 23.26 0.72 10.54
N THR A 303 22.62 1.16 11.62
CA THR A 303 21.60 0.39 12.34
C THR A 303 20.24 0.52 11.64
N TRP A 304 19.52 -0.59 11.57
CA TRP A 304 18.20 -0.73 10.97
C TRP A 304 17.23 -1.32 11.98
N ARG A 305 16.02 -0.74 12.06
CA ARG A 305 14.91 -1.21 12.90
C ARG A 305 13.67 -1.46 12.05
N GLY A 306 12.93 -2.50 12.36
CA GLY A 306 11.65 -2.75 11.71
C GLY A 306 11.11 -4.15 11.98
N ALA A 307 10.06 -4.54 11.28
CA ALA A 307 9.44 -5.84 11.44
C ALA A 307 9.96 -6.81 10.37
N LEU A 308 10.49 -7.96 10.80
CA LEU A 308 10.72 -9.13 9.95
C LEU A 308 9.83 -10.27 10.40
N PHE A 309 9.33 -11.05 9.45
CA PHE A 309 8.59 -12.26 9.76
C PHE A 309 9.56 -13.40 10.06
N ILE A 310 9.35 -14.05 11.20
CA ILE A 310 10.19 -15.11 11.73
C ILE A 310 9.32 -16.37 11.89
N PRO A 311 9.80 -17.56 11.48
CA PRO A 311 9.11 -18.81 11.77
C PRO A 311 9.16 -19.08 13.28
N CYS A 312 7.99 -19.18 13.91
CA CYS A 312 7.86 -19.55 15.31
C CYS A 312 7.35 -20.99 15.41
N ARG A 313 7.92 -21.75 16.35
CA ARG A 313 7.44 -23.05 16.80
C ARG A 313 6.94 -22.90 18.24
N LEU A 314 5.68 -23.27 18.48
CA LEU A 314 5.13 -23.37 19.84
C LEU A 314 5.50 -24.72 20.48
N GLU A 315 5.50 -25.80 19.70
CA GLU A 315 5.96 -27.14 20.09
C GLU A 315 6.50 -27.89 18.85
N PRO A 316 7.35 -28.94 19.02
CA PRO A 316 7.86 -29.75 17.91
C PRO A 316 6.79 -30.48 17.08
N SER A 317 5.57 -30.63 17.62
CA SER A 317 4.41 -31.28 17.02
C SER A 317 3.51 -30.33 16.23
N LEU A 318 3.67 -29.01 16.40
CA LEU A 318 2.77 -28.00 15.88
C LEU A 318 3.26 -27.40 14.57
N LYS A 319 2.31 -27.00 13.72
CA LYS A 319 2.61 -26.30 12.46
C LYS A 319 3.38 -25.01 12.75
N THR A 320 4.48 -24.81 12.04
CA THR A 320 5.21 -23.53 12.03
C THR A 320 4.27 -22.42 11.60
N PHE A 321 4.24 -21.33 12.35
CA PHE A 321 3.53 -20.10 11.98
C PHE A 321 4.54 -18.96 11.85
N MET A 322 4.20 -17.94 11.06
CA MET A 322 5.05 -16.75 10.92
C MET A 322 4.57 -15.69 11.90
N CYS A 323 5.48 -15.19 12.75
CA CYS A 323 5.24 -14.03 13.60
C CYS A 323 6.04 -12.84 13.08
N ALA A 324 5.49 -11.63 13.15
CA ALA A 324 6.26 -10.41 12.91
C ALA A 324 7.03 -10.05 14.19
N GLU A 325 8.35 -10.11 14.15
CA GLU A 325 9.21 -9.70 15.27
C GLU A 325 9.90 -8.38 14.90
N ASN A 326 9.97 -7.46 15.86
CA ASN A 326 10.79 -6.25 15.71
C ASN A 326 12.26 -6.67 15.80
N VAL A 327 13.01 -6.47 14.73
CA VAL A 327 14.44 -6.74 14.67
C VAL A 327 15.23 -5.44 14.65
N VAL A 328 16.43 -5.51 15.21
CA VAL A 328 17.43 -4.45 15.17
C VAL A 328 18.72 -5.07 14.64
N PHE A 329 19.24 -4.59 13.53
CA PHE A 329 20.44 -5.14 12.92
C PHE A 329 21.33 -4.05 12.32
N CYS A 330 22.63 -4.25 12.36
CA CYS A 330 23.61 -3.33 11.79
C CYS A 330 24.10 -3.88 10.44
N LEU A 331 23.99 -3.06 9.38
CA LEU A 331 24.54 -3.36 8.05
C LEU A 331 25.85 -2.60 7.84
N ARG A 332 26.81 -3.20 7.14
CA ARG A 332 28.14 -2.69 6.81
C ARG A 332 28.43 -2.90 5.32
N GLU A 333 29.10 -1.94 4.70
CA GLU A 333 29.27 -1.88 3.23
C GLU A 333 30.68 -2.24 2.77
N TYR A 334 30.77 -3.09 1.76
CA TYR A 334 32.03 -3.55 1.19
C TYR A 334 32.02 -3.43 -0.34
N VAL A 335 33.04 -2.75 -0.87
CA VAL A 335 33.29 -2.60 -2.31
C VAL A 335 34.38 -3.58 -2.72
N PHE A 336 34.23 -4.20 -3.90
CA PHE A 336 35.26 -5.09 -4.41
C PHE A 336 36.54 -4.31 -4.74
N VAL A 337 37.69 -4.80 -4.28
CA VAL A 337 39.00 -4.26 -4.67
C VAL A 337 39.60 -5.15 -5.74
N PRO A 338 39.50 -4.80 -7.04
CA PRO A 338 40.12 -5.58 -8.10
C PRO A 338 41.63 -5.58 -7.92
N ARG A 339 42.22 -6.78 -7.84
CA ARG A 339 43.68 -6.92 -7.88
C ARG A 339 44.19 -6.43 -9.22
N THR A 340 45.40 -5.87 -9.23
CA THR A 340 46.02 -5.31 -10.44
C THR A 340 46.18 -6.31 -11.58
N SER A 341 46.21 -7.62 -11.29
CA SER A 341 46.20 -8.74 -12.24
C SER A 341 44.83 -9.02 -12.89
N ASP A 342 43.73 -8.69 -12.22
CA ASP A 342 42.41 -9.27 -12.52
C ASP A 342 41.57 -8.40 -13.46
N LYS A 343 42.08 -7.22 -13.83
CA LYS A 343 41.46 -6.26 -14.77
C LYS A 343 41.20 -6.82 -16.18
N ALA A 344 41.67 -8.04 -16.50
CA ALA A 344 41.68 -8.59 -17.85
C ALA A 344 40.47 -9.48 -18.23
N LYS A 345 39.58 -9.87 -17.29
CA LYS A 345 38.43 -10.76 -17.60
C LYS A 345 37.17 -10.38 -16.81
N GLY A 346 36.13 -9.94 -17.52
CA GLY A 346 34.83 -9.52 -16.97
C GLY A 346 33.95 -10.66 -16.45
N LYS A 347 34.45 -11.45 -15.47
CA LYS A 347 33.72 -12.54 -14.80
C LYS A 347 33.00 -12.11 -13.51
N PHE A 348 33.06 -10.83 -13.14
CA PHE A 348 32.61 -10.39 -11.81
C PHE A 348 31.09 -10.46 -11.59
N THR A 349 30.30 -10.44 -12.67
CA THR A 349 28.84 -10.62 -12.63
C THR A 349 28.41 -12.04 -12.28
N GLU A 350 29.19 -13.06 -12.66
CA GLU A 350 28.84 -14.49 -12.51
C GLU A 350 28.88 -14.94 -11.05
N VAL A 351 29.78 -14.36 -10.24
CA VAL A 351 29.92 -14.66 -8.81
C VAL A 351 28.70 -14.20 -7.99
N GLN A 352 28.00 -13.16 -8.42
CA GLN A 352 26.98 -12.50 -7.60
C GLN A 352 25.69 -13.31 -7.43
N GLU A 353 25.25 -14.05 -8.44
CA GLU A 353 24.11 -14.97 -8.30
C GLU A 353 24.52 -16.25 -7.56
N GLU A 354 25.76 -16.71 -7.75
CA GLU A 354 26.29 -17.90 -7.07
C GLU A 354 26.56 -17.73 -5.57
N ILE A 355 26.83 -16.51 -5.06
CA ILE A 355 27.08 -16.23 -3.63
C ILE A 355 25.97 -16.76 -2.72
N TYR A 356 24.74 -16.86 -3.24
CA TYR A 356 23.56 -17.28 -2.49
C TYR A 356 23.26 -18.78 -2.58
N ALA A 357 24.01 -19.53 -3.39
CA ALA A 357 24.07 -20.99 -3.29
C ALA A 357 24.81 -21.42 -1.99
N SER A 358 24.50 -22.60 -1.47
CA SER A 358 25.16 -23.13 -0.28
C SER A 358 26.66 -23.36 -0.53
N GLY A 359 27.51 -22.93 0.42
CA GLY A 359 28.95 -23.22 0.43
C GLY A 359 29.88 -22.01 0.62
N TRP A 360 29.40 -20.77 0.45
CA TRP A 360 30.24 -19.59 0.66
C TRP A 360 30.45 -19.27 2.14
N SER A 361 31.72 -19.05 2.53
CA SER A 361 32.13 -18.51 3.81
C SER A 361 32.56 -17.05 3.69
N PHE A 362 32.19 -16.27 4.69
CA PHE A 362 32.48 -14.84 4.83
C PHE A 362 33.35 -14.66 6.08
N GLU A 363 34.56 -14.14 5.90
CA GLU A 363 35.48 -13.82 6.98
C GLU A 363 35.63 -12.29 7.04
N GLU A 364 35.05 -11.68 8.07
CA GLU A 364 35.11 -10.23 8.29
C GLU A 364 36.36 -9.88 9.11
N HIS A 365 37.13 -8.91 8.61
CA HIS A 365 38.18 -8.21 9.33
C HIS A 365 37.86 -6.71 9.34
N GLU A 366 38.47 -5.98 10.27
CA GLU A 366 38.22 -4.55 10.58
C GLU A 366 37.82 -3.67 9.39
N ASN A 367 38.62 -3.71 8.30
CA ASN A 367 38.39 -2.94 7.07
C ASN A 367 38.29 -3.80 5.80
N THR A 368 38.28 -5.14 5.90
CA THR A 368 38.21 -6.03 4.72
C THR A 368 37.35 -7.26 4.96
N LEU A 369 36.52 -7.59 3.99
CA LEU A 369 35.77 -8.85 3.96
C LEU A 369 36.41 -9.80 2.95
N ARG A 370 36.65 -11.04 3.38
CA ARG A 370 37.11 -12.15 2.53
C ARG A 370 35.95 -13.09 2.26
N ILE A 371 35.76 -13.44 0.99
CA ILE A 371 34.71 -14.39 0.58
C ILE A 371 35.32 -15.56 -0.18
N SER A 372 34.97 -16.79 0.20
CA SER A 372 35.48 -18.02 -0.41
C SER A 372 34.40 -19.09 -0.55
N LYS A 373 34.41 -19.84 -1.66
CA LYS A 373 33.41 -20.88 -1.99
C LYS A 373 33.85 -22.29 -1.60
N HIS A 374 35.16 -22.57 -1.73
CA HIS A 374 35.75 -23.88 -1.49
C HIS A 374 37.17 -23.74 -0.94
N LYS A 375 37.59 -24.68 -0.07
CA LYS A 375 38.97 -24.79 0.40
C LYS A 375 39.92 -24.97 -0.79
N GLY A 376 40.79 -23.99 -1.04
CA GLY A 376 41.80 -24.01 -2.11
C GLY A 376 41.63 -22.95 -3.21
N ILE A 377 40.45 -22.32 -3.33
CA ILE A 377 40.29 -21.13 -4.19
C ILE A 377 40.72 -19.90 -3.37
N GLN A 378 41.52 -19.01 -3.96
CA GLN A 378 41.90 -17.77 -3.27
C GLN A 378 40.65 -16.91 -2.97
N PRO A 379 40.50 -16.36 -1.76
CA PRO A 379 39.35 -15.55 -1.41
C PRO A 379 39.35 -14.24 -2.20
N SER A 380 38.15 -13.83 -2.63
CA SER A 380 37.91 -12.47 -3.10
C SER A 380 37.98 -11.52 -1.91
N ILE A 381 38.66 -10.39 -2.07
CA ILE A 381 38.85 -9.39 -1.02
C ILE A 381 38.02 -8.16 -1.39
N TYR A 382 37.18 -7.74 -0.46
CA TYR A 382 36.41 -6.51 -0.53
C TYR A 382 36.89 -5.60 0.60
N GLN A 383 36.91 -4.29 0.37
CA GLN A 383 37.30 -3.29 1.35
C GLN A 383 36.04 -2.56 1.83
N ARG A 384 36.00 -2.21 3.11
CA ARG A 384 34.89 -1.43 3.69
C ARG A 384 34.80 -0.07 3.00
N MET A 385 33.59 0.42 2.73
CA MET A 385 33.41 1.73 2.11
C MET A 385 33.62 2.84 3.15
N ASP A 386 34.78 3.48 3.12
CA ASP A 386 35.00 4.72 3.88
C ASP A 386 34.09 5.86 3.38
N ARG A 387 33.68 6.76 4.28
CA ARG A 387 32.72 7.84 3.97
C ARG A 387 33.15 8.75 2.80
N ASP A 388 34.44 8.81 2.51
CA ASP A 388 35.04 9.65 1.46
C ASP A 388 34.97 9.02 0.05
N TYR A 389 34.53 7.75 -0.07
CA TYR A 389 34.40 7.06 -1.37
C TYR A 389 33.31 7.66 -2.29
N ASN A 390 32.47 8.55 -1.77
CA ASN A 390 31.48 9.34 -2.51
C ASN A 390 32.06 10.21 -3.64
N SER A 391 33.39 10.34 -3.72
CA SER A 391 34.12 11.05 -4.77
C SER A 391 34.25 10.28 -6.10
N MET A 392 34.12 8.94 -6.08
CA MET A 392 34.18 8.05 -7.27
C MET A 392 32.89 8.12 -8.12
N SER A 393 32.62 9.30 -8.68
CA SER A 393 31.41 9.66 -9.46
C SER A 393 31.31 9.04 -10.87
N GLY A 394 32.06 7.98 -11.14
CA GLY A 394 32.27 7.41 -12.48
C GLY A 394 31.21 6.38 -12.93
N SER A 395 29.96 6.79 -13.10
CA SER A 395 28.90 6.20 -13.96
C SER A 395 28.50 4.71 -13.88
N GLU A 396 29.31 3.80 -13.33
CA GLU A 396 29.01 2.37 -13.29
C GLU A 396 28.12 2.04 -12.09
N SER A 397 27.19 1.07 -12.24
CA SER A 397 26.39 0.60 -11.11
C SER A 397 27.31 -0.07 -10.09
N LEU A 398 27.59 0.67 -9.02
CA LEU A 398 28.26 0.16 -7.83
C LEU A 398 27.28 -0.76 -7.09
N ARG A 399 27.34 -2.04 -7.42
CA ARG A 399 26.82 -3.12 -6.58
C ARG A 399 27.72 -3.27 -5.37
N THR A 400 27.31 -2.66 -4.27
CA THR A 400 28.00 -2.73 -2.98
C THR A 400 27.54 -3.99 -2.26
N LEU A 401 28.48 -4.82 -1.82
CA LEU A 401 28.17 -5.98 -0.99
C LEU A 401 27.85 -5.50 0.43
N VAL A 402 26.86 -6.11 1.07
CA VAL A 402 26.43 -5.75 2.42
C VAL A 402 26.47 -6.97 3.33
N VAL A 403 27.06 -6.80 4.50
CA VAL A 403 27.10 -7.80 5.58
C VAL A 403 26.58 -7.17 6.85
N GLY A 404 25.93 -7.94 7.72
CA GLY A 404 25.40 -7.42 8.97
C GLY A 404 24.97 -8.49 9.95
N GLU A 405 24.55 -8.07 11.14
CA GLU A 405 24.05 -8.96 12.18
C GLU A 405 23.03 -8.28 13.08
N THR A 406 22.17 -9.08 13.71
CA THR A 406 21.22 -8.64 14.75
C THR A 406 21.99 -8.15 15.98
N MET A 407 21.59 -6.99 16.51
CA MET A 407 22.16 -6.42 17.72
C MET A 407 21.65 -7.19 18.94
N LEU A 408 22.58 -7.75 19.73
CA LEU A 408 22.25 -8.45 20.98
C LEU A 408 21.68 -7.46 22.02
N GLY A 409 20.53 -7.79 22.61
CA GLY A 409 19.88 -7.03 23.68
C GLY A 409 18.49 -6.46 23.34
N ASP A 410 18.23 -6.18 22.05
CA ASP A 410 16.97 -5.52 21.63
C ASP A 410 15.85 -6.49 21.20
N THR A 411 16.15 -7.78 20.96
CA THR A 411 15.18 -8.79 20.52
C THR A 411 14.78 -9.76 21.64
N PRO A 412 13.49 -9.90 21.97
CA PRO A 412 13.04 -10.75 23.09
C PRO A 412 13.27 -12.25 22.86
N SER A 413 13.45 -12.70 21.62
CA SER A 413 13.69 -14.10 21.28
C SER A 413 15.11 -14.61 21.57
N GLN A 414 16.08 -13.73 21.89
CA GLN A 414 17.53 -14.00 21.93
C GLN A 414 18.16 -14.55 20.63
N ILE A 415 17.39 -14.79 19.56
CA ILE A 415 17.90 -15.39 18.32
C ILE A 415 18.72 -14.35 17.55
N SER A 416 20.01 -14.64 17.35
CA SER A 416 20.89 -13.78 16.56
C SER A 416 20.94 -14.23 15.09
N TYR A 417 20.81 -13.26 14.18
CA TYR A 417 20.88 -13.50 12.73
C TYR A 417 22.09 -12.81 12.12
N THR A 418 22.63 -13.42 11.06
CA THR A 418 23.57 -12.82 10.13
C THR A 418 22.84 -12.44 8.84
N PHE A 419 23.22 -11.33 8.24
CA PHE A 419 22.71 -10.80 6.98
C PHE A 419 23.86 -10.71 5.98
N THR A 420 23.67 -11.20 4.76
CA THR A 420 24.67 -11.18 3.67
C THR A 420 23.97 -10.89 2.35
N GLY A 421 24.46 -9.95 1.56
CA GLY A 421 23.66 -9.40 0.46
C GLY A 421 24.40 -8.40 -0.42
N TYR A 422 23.65 -7.68 -1.24
CA TYR A 422 24.14 -6.53 -1.99
C TYR A 422 23.07 -5.46 -2.16
N VAL A 423 23.52 -4.24 -2.45
CA VAL A 423 22.70 -3.10 -2.85
C VAL A 423 23.18 -2.63 -4.22
N ASP A 424 22.27 -2.62 -5.19
CA ASP A 424 22.49 -2.02 -6.50
C ASP A 424 22.00 -0.58 -6.46
N TYR A 425 22.93 0.35 -6.21
CA TYR A 425 22.61 1.79 -6.11
C TYR A 425 22.08 2.40 -7.41
N GLY A 426 22.39 1.80 -8.56
CA GLY A 426 21.87 2.23 -9.86
C GLY A 426 20.38 1.92 -10.05
N THR A 427 19.88 0.87 -9.41
CA THR A 427 18.45 0.48 -9.46
C THR A 427 17.73 0.61 -8.11
N ALA A 428 18.40 1.17 -7.10
CA ALA A 428 17.98 1.23 -5.71
C ALA A 428 17.52 -0.13 -5.14
N THR A 429 18.04 -1.25 -5.67
CA THR A 429 17.56 -2.60 -5.34
C THR A 429 18.40 -3.23 -4.25
N VAL A 430 17.74 -3.86 -3.28
CA VAL A 430 18.36 -4.49 -2.11
C VAL A 430 18.08 -5.99 -2.15
N PHE A 431 19.13 -6.79 -2.00
CA PHE A 431 19.03 -8.23 -1.83
C PHE A 431 19.78 -8.63 -0.55
N LEU A 432 19.11 -9.25 0.42
CA LEU A 432 19.71 -9.72 1.68
C LEU A 432 19.31 -11.18 1.93
N SER A 433 20.28 -12.02 2.25
CA SER A 433 20.10 -13.36 2.81
C SER A 433 20.26 -13.29 4.33
N ARG A 434 19.18 -13.57 5.08
CA ARG A 434 19.20 -13.74 6.54
C ARG A 434 19.39 -15.21 6.90
N LYS A 435 20.36 -15.49 7.78
CA LYS A 435 20.64 -16.83 8.33
C LYS A 435 20.78 -16.76 9.86
N PRO A 436 20.26 -17.73 10.63
CA PRO A 436 20.58 -17.90 12.04
C PRO A 436 22.09 -17.98 12.24
N LYS A 437 22.61 -17.33 13.28
CA LYS A 437 24.04 -17.37 13.64
C LYS A 437 24.38 -18.64 14.43
N ASP A 438 23.45 -19.06 15.28
CA ASP A 438 23.61 -20.17 16.22
C ASP A 438 23.28 -21.51 15.55
N THR A 439 24.09 -22.55 15.81
CA THR A 439 23.92 -23.89 15.21
C THR A 439 22.59 -24.53 15.57
N ASP A 440 22.10 -24.24 16.77
CA ASP A 440 20.92 -24.85 17.36
C ASP A 440 19.63 -24.25 16.79
N SER A 441 19.74 -23.14 16.04
CA SER A 441 18.65 -22.43 15.35
C SER A 441 18.65 -22.64 13.83
N GLN A 442 19.41 -23.60 13.28
CA GLN A 442 19.46 -23.85 11.84
C GLN A 442 18.11 -24.27 11.22
N ASP A 443 17.20 -24.80 12.05
CA ASP A 443 15.83 -25.16 11.67
C ASP A 443 14.98 -23.96 11.22
N LEU A 444 15.27 -22.75 11.73
CA LEU A 444 14.64 -21.50 11.29
C LEU A 444 14.97 -21.16 9.83
N GLY A 445 16.03 -21.74 9.26
CA GLY A 445 16.33 -21.72 7.84
C GLY A 445 16.92 -20.41 7.27
N THR A 446 17.25 -20.44 5.98
CA THR A 446 17.72 -19.26 5.23
C THR A 446 16.54 -18.54 4.59
N TRP A 447 16.49 -17.22 4.78
CA TRP A 447 15.47 -16.33 4.23
C TRP A 447 16.10 -15.33 3.27
N ILE A 448 15.48 -15.14 2.11
CA ILE A 448 15.87 -14.10 1.14
C ILE A 448 14.90 -12.94 1.27
N LEU A 449 15.45 -11.74 1.37
CA LEU A 449 14.75 -10.46 1.38
C LEU A 449 15.14 -9.72 0.10
N TYR A 450 14.14 -9.36 -0.71
CA TYR A 450 14.31 -8.64 -1.96
C TYR A 450 13.44 -7.39 -1.93
N GLY A 451 14.05 -6.22 -2.07
CA GLY A 451 13.35 -4.96 -1.90
C GLY A 451 14.03 -3.77 -2.57
N ARG A 452 13.59 -2.57 -2.18
CA ARG A 452 14.15 -1.30 -2.62
C ARG A 452 14.53 -0.42 -1.46
N LEU A 453 15.65 0.28 -1.62
CA LEU A 453 16.17 1.29 -0.71
C LEU A 453 15.62 2.67 -1.12
N SER A 454 14.96 3.37 -0.21
CA SER A 454 14.48 4.74 -0.43
C SER A 454 15.56 5.77 -0.08
N SER A 455 15.39 7.00 -0.57
CA SER A 455 16.19 8.16 -0.15
C SER A 455 16.04 8.52 1.33
N GLN A 456 14.93 8.10 1.95
CA GLN A 456 14.65 8.32 3.38
C GLN A 456 15.37 7.30 4.29
N GLY A 457 16.15 6.38 3.73
CA GLY A 457 16.78 5.31 4.50
C GLY A 457 15.77 4.25 4.96
N THR A 458 14.78 3.91 4.14
CA THR A 458 13.89 2.76 4.38
C THR A 458 14.14 1.67 3.34
N ILE A 459 14.05 0.40 3.74
CA ILE A 459 14.04 -0.74 2.83
C ILE A 459 12.66 -1.39 2.91
N THR A 460 12.02 -1.52 1.77
CA THR A 460 10.70 -2.17 1.63
C THR A 460 10.74 -3.22 0.53
N GLY A 461 10.07 -4.35 0.73
CA GLY A 461 10.10 -5.42 -0.25
C GLY A 461 9.43 -6.70 0.22
N ASP A 462 9.71 -7.79 -0.48
CA ASP A 462 9.23 -9.13 -0.19
C ASP A 462 10.33 -10.00 0.44
N TRP A 463 9.95 -10.91 1.31
CA TRP A 463 10.78 -12.02 1.77
C TRP A 463 10.24 -13.36 1.28
N LYS A 464 11.13 -14.35 1.16
CA LYS A 464 10.82 -15.73 0.81
C LYS A 464 11.77 -16.70 1.52
N ALA A 465 11.29 -17.86 1.94
CA ALA A 465 12.16 -18.96 2.37
C ALA A 465 13.02 -19.48 1.19
N ALA A 466 14.33 -19.59 1.37
CA ALA A 466 15.23 -20.26 0.42
C ALA A 466 15.54 -21.70 0.84
N SER A 467 15.76 -21.92 2.13
CA SER A 467 15.98 -23.26 2.69
C SER A 467 15.42 -23.31 4.10
N ALA A 468 14.19 -23.80 4.25
CA ALA A 468 13.63 -24.20 5.52
C ALA A 468 13.49 -25.73 5.52
N ILE A 469 13.73 -26.36 6.67
CA ILE A 469 13.67 -27.83 6.81
C ILE A 469 12.20 -28.32 6.78
N ASP A 470 11.25 -27.39 6.93
CA ASP A 470 9.81 -27.64 7.06
C ASP A 470 8.97 -27.10 5.89
N THR A 471 7.66 -27.34 5.98
CA THR A 471 6.60 -26.87 5.05
C THR A 471 6.60 -25.36 4.74
N THR A 472 7.38 -24.55 5.46
CA THR A 472 7.59 -23.11 5.23
C THR A 472 8.43 -22.78 4.00
N ALA A 473 8.95 -23.76 3.24
CA ALA A 473 9.68 -23.52 1.98
C ALA A 473 8.90 -22.72 0.91
N SER A 474 7.56 -22.62 1.02
CA SER A 474 6.70 -21.77 0.18
C SER A 474 6.33 -20.42 0.81
N ALA A 475 6.73 -20.17 2.06
CA ALA A 475 6.37 -18.96 2.79
C ALA A 475 7.02 -17.72 2.15
N SER A 476 6.18 -16.70 1.95
CA SER A 476 6.57 -15.38 1.47
C SER A 476 5.64 -14.32 2.05
N GLY A 477 6.12 -13.09 2.11
CA GLY A 477 5.39 -11.93 2.63
C GLY A 477 6.19 -10.66 2.43
N TRP A 478 5.73 -9.55 3.00
CA TRP A 478 6.40 -8.25 2.89
C TRP A 478 7.25 -7.94 4.13
N PHE A 479 8.23 -7.05 3.99
CA PHE A 479 8.96 -6.46 5.11
C PHE A 479 9.14 -4.94 4.94
N HIS A 480 9.32 -4.26 6.07
CA HIS A 480 9.67 -2.85 6.14
C HIS A 480 10.67 -2.63 7.27
N VAL A 481 11.82 -2.04 6.94
CA VAL A 481 12.83 -1.59 7.91
C VAL A 481 13.24 -0.16 7.61
N SER A 482 13.48 0.62 8.65
CA SER A 482 13.98 2.00 8.61
C SER A 482 15.34 2.07 9.27
N LYS A 483 16.24 2.86 8.69
CA LYS A 483 17.55 3.15 9.25
C LYS A 483 17.40 4.09 10.44
N ASP A 484 18.06 3.77 11.55
CA ASP A 484 18.18 4.71 12.66
C ASP A 484 19.01 5.91 12.19
N THR A 485 18.47 7.12 12.34
CA THR A 485 19.25 8.34 12.21
C THR A 485 20.20 8.46 13.41
N PRO A 486 21.51 8.66 13.20
CA PRO A 486 22.50 8.79 14.27
C PRO A 486 22.35 10.08 15.09
#